data_AF-A0A1F6UX08-F1
#
_entry.id   AF-A0A1F6UX08-F1
#
_cell.length_a   1.000
_cell.length_b   1.000
_cell.length_c   1.000
_cell.angle_alpha   90.00
_cell.angle_beta   90.00
_cell.angle_gamma   90.00
#
_symmetry.space_group_name_H-M   'P 1'
#
loop_
_entity.id
_entity.type
_entity.pdbx_description
1 polymer ?
#
loop_
_entity_poly.entity_id
_entity_poly.type
_entity_poly.pdbx_seq_one_letter_code
_entity_poly.pdbx_strand_id
1 'polypeptide(L)'
;MKTNKGLANVVLIIVVLLVGILAGYFFANMKKGDKNFVVQNGETETNVQCSQINWQTSLPQIQNIITTEFGDGGSVLPINIVEEVDLTGDGCTEAVVTTGGSGAYVEELTLMREDGNNPIIAKLKNNNGQVDSVLIGAGASVRNQVGYKTLPQQNGFYSFQKNIDEQGGQMILAGCSVDAYVWNNSTKIFEYNSNLVQSVMPLVCVL
;
A
#
# COMPACT_ATOMS: atom_id res chain seq x y z
N MET A 1 36.64 45.16 -33.19
CA MET A 1 35.22 44.96 -33.57
C MET A 1 34.35 45.95 -32.82
N LYS A 2 33.79 46.95 -33.51
CA LYS A 2 32.81 47.89 -32.92
C LYS A 2 31.42 47.22 -32.96
N THR A 3 30.92 46.78 -31.82
CA THR A 3 29.56 46.23 -31.70
C THR A 3 28.53 47.35 -31.72
N ASN A 4 27.61 47.26 -32.68
CA ASN A 4 26.56 48.25 -32.93
C ASN A 4 25.50 48.19 -31.81
N LYS A 5 25.59 49.11 -30.85
CA LYS A 5 24.67 49.23 -29.70
C LYS A 5 23.20 49.44 -30.10
N GLY A 6 22.93 49.87 -31.34
CA GLY A 6 21.56 50.06 -31.83
C GLY A 6 20.78 48.76 -32.08
N LEU A 7 21.47 47.65 -32.40
CA LEU A 7 20.80 46.40 -32.76
C LEU A 7 20.33 45.61 -31.53
N ALA A 8 21.05 45.72 -30.41
CA ALA A 8 20.71 45.04 -29.16
C ALA A 8 19.39 45.56 -28.54
N ASN A 9 19.12 46.87 -28.62
CA ASN A 9 17.89 47.44 -28.09
C ASN A 9 16.65 47.08 -28.91
N VAL A 10 16.79 46.93 -30.23
CA VAL A 10 15.68 46.53 -31.11
C VAL A 10 15.27 45.08 -30.86
N VAL A 11 16.24 44.18 -30.65
CA VAL A 11 15.96 42.77 -30.33
C VAL A 11 15.27 42.63 -28.96
N LEU A 12 15.69 43.41 -27.96
CA LEU A 12 15.07 43.37 -26.63
C LEU A 12 13.59 43.80 -26.67
N ILE A 13 13.25 44.84 -27.45
CA ILE A 13 11.87 45.33 -27.60
C ILE A 13 10.99 44.28 -28.30
N ILE A 14 11.51 43.59 -29.33
CA ILE A 14 10.77 42.54 -30.03
C ILE A 14 10.47 41.35 -29.11
N VAL A 15 11.42 40.95 -28.25
CA VAL A 15 11.23 39.84 -27.30
C VAL A 15 10.17 40.20 -26.25
N VAL A 16 10.18 41.43 -25.71
CA VAL A 16 9.18 41.87 -24.73
C VAL A 16 7.77 41.92 -25.34
N LEU A 17 7.64 42.36 -26.60
CA LEU A 17 6.35 42.38 -27.30
C LEU A 17 5.82 40.97 -27.57
N LEU A 18 6.68 40.02 -27.93
CA LEU A 18 6.27 38.63 -28.16
C LEU A 18 5.79 37.93 -26.87
N VAL A 19 6.45 38.18 -25.74
CA VAL A 19 6.03 37.63 -24.44
C VAL A 19 4.70 38.24 -23.98
N GLY A 20 4.48 39.54 -24.22
CA GLY A 20 3.21 40.21 -23.91
C GLY A 20 2.01 39.66 -24.72
N ILE A 21 2.21 39.36 -26.01
CA ILE A 21 1.18 38.79 -26.88
C ILE A 21 0.82 37.36 -26.42
N LEU A 22 1.80 36.54 -26.06
CA LEU A 22 1.56 35.17 -25.59
C LEU A 22 0.83 35.13 -24.24
N ALA A 23 1.18 36.01 -23.31
CA ALA A 23 0.48 36.11 -22.02
C ALA A 23 -0.97 36.60 -22.19
N GLY A 24 -1.20 37.58 -23.08
CA GLY A 24 -2.55 38.06 -23.39
C GLY A 24 -3.44 36.98 -24.03
N TYR A 25 -2.88 36.16 -24.93
CA TYR A 25 -3.62 35.05 -25.55
C TYR A 25 -3.97 33.94 -24.54
N PHE A 26 -3.10 33.69 -23.57
CA PHE A 26 -3.34 32.69 -22.52
C PHE A 26 -4.43 33.14 -21.54
N PHE A 27 -4.47 34.43 -21.18
CA PHE A 27 -5.51 34.98 -20.29
C PHE A 27 -6.86 35.20 -20.97
N ALA A 28 -6.90 35.50 -22.27
CA ALA A 28 -8.15 35.62 -23.03
C ALA A 28 -8.91 34.29 -23.16
N ASN A 29 -8.21 33.15 -23.08
CA ASN A 29 -8.83 31.81 -23.12
C ASN A 29 -9.26 31.28 -21.74
N MET A 30 -9.02 32.03 -20.65
CA MET A 30 -9.53 31.69 -19.31
C MET A 30 -10.69 32.61 -18.91
N LYS A 31 -11.88 32.33 -19.46
CA LYS A 31 -13.18 32.27 -18.75
C LYS A 31 -14.35 32.48 -19.70
N LYS A 32 -15.11 31.41 -19.90
CA LYS A 32 -16.58 31.38 -19.80
C LYS A 32 -17.01 29.91 -19.72
N GLY A 33 -16.88 29.33 -18.53
CA GLY A 33 -17.60 28.13 -18.16
C GLY A 33 -18.91 28.58 -17.54
N ASP A 34 -19.97 28.65 -18.35
CA ASP A 34 -21.31 28.95 -17.88
C ASP A 34 -21.80 27.88 -16.91
N LYS A 35 -22.45 28.36 -15.86
CA LYS A 35 -23.24 27.55 -14.93
C LYS A 35 -24.40 26.95 -15.72
N ASN A 36 -24.38 25.64 -15.91
CA ASN A 36 -25.52 24.72 -15.94
C ASN A 36 -25.01 23.35 -16.43
N PHE A 37 -24.31 22.63 -15.57
CA PHE A 37 -24.12 21.20 -15.77
C PHE A 37 -25.32 20.50 -15.12
N VAL A 38 -26.26 20.08 -15.97
CA VAL A 38 -27.19 19.01 -15.63
C VAL A 38 -26.31 17.79 -15.36
N VAL A 39 -26.23 17.38 -14.10
CA VAL A 39 -25.64 16.09 -13.71
C VAL A 39 -26.50 15.01 -14.33
N GLN A 40 -26.15 14.57 -15.54
CA GLN A 40 -26.56 13.27 -16.01
C GLN A 40 -25.72 12.25 -15.26
N ASN A 41 -26.35 11.66 -14.24
CA ASN A 41 -25.96 10.37 -13.69
C ASN A 41 -25.67 9.41 -14.86
N GLY A 42 -24.44 8.93 -14.95
CA GLY A 42 -24.03 8.09 -16.07
C GLY A 42 -22.58 7.64 -16.05
N GLU A 43 -21.92 7.62 -14.90
CA GLU A 43 -20.84 6.65 -14.68
C GLU A 43 -21.51 5.47 -13.97
N THR A 44 -21.77 4.42 -14.73
CA THR A 44 -21.99 3.09 -14.15
C THR A 44 -20.72 2.72 -13.41
N GLU A 45 -20.64 3.08 -12.13
CA GLU A 45 -20.05 2.22 -11.12
C GLU A 45 -20.70 0.86 -11.36
N THR A 46 -19.99 -0.04 -12.04
CA THR A 46 -20.26 -1.46 -11.90
C THR A 46 -20.07 -1.73 -10.43
N ASN A 47 -21.17 -1.64 -9.68
CA ASN A 47 -21.30 -2.13 -8.33
C ASN A 47 -20.99 -3.62 -8.44
N VAL A 48 -19.70 -3.96 -8.33
CA VAL A 48 -19.26 -5.34 -8.19
C VAL A 48 -19.80 -5.72 -6.83
N GLN A 49 -21.02 -6.25 -6.84
CA GLN A 49 -21.63 -6.80 -5.66
C GLN A 49 -20.82 -8.05 -5.30
N CYS A 50 -19.80 -7.83 -4.48
CA CYS A 50 -19.01 -8.87 -3.86
C CYS A 50 -19.94 -9.87 -3.17
N SER A 51 -19.85 -11.15 -3.51
CA SER A 51 -20.49 -12.22 -2.76
C SER A 51 -19.67 -12.56 -1.52
N GLN A 52 -19.51 -11.59 -0.61
CA GLN A 52 -18.61 -11.66 0.53
C GLN A 52 -18.68 -13.02 1.23
N ILE A 53 -17.57 -13.75 1.18
CA ILE A 53 -17.43 -14.99 1.95
C ILE A 53 -17.54 -14.71 3.45
N ASN A 54 -18.24 -15.60 4.16
CA ASN A 54 -18.23 -15.59 5.62
C ASN A 54 -16.95 -16.30 6.10
N TRP A 55 -15.93 -15.50 6.40
CA TRP A 55 -14.61 -15.97 6.83
C TRP A 55 -14.68 -16.93 8.01
N GLN A 56 -15.54 -16.65 9.00
CA GLN A 56 -15.68 -17.49 10.20
C GLN A 56 -16.16 -18.91 9.86
N THR A 57 -17.12 -19.05 8.94
CA THR A 57 -17.60 -20.36 8.51
C THR A 57 -16.61 -21.11 7.62
N SER A 58 -15.68 -20.38 6.99
CA SER A 58 -14.67 -20.92 6.08
C SER A 58 -13.38 -21.35 6.78
N LEU A 59 -13.25 -21.14 8.09
CA LEU A 59 -12.05 -21.52 8.87
C LEU A 59 -11.56 -22.96 8.63
N PRO A 60 -12.42 -24.01 8.55
CA PRO A 60 -11.93 -25.36 8.25
C PRO A 60 -11.24 -25.47 6.88
N GLN A 61 -11.75 -24.77 5.87
CA GLN A 61 -11.15 -24.73 4.54
C GLN A 61 -9.86 -23.90 4.55
N ILE A 62 -9.86 -22.76 5.24
CA ILE A 62 -8.69 -21.88 5.39
C ILE A 62 -7.54 -22.61 6.08
N GLN A 63 -7.83 -23.36 7.15
CA GLN A 63 -6.85 -24.20 7.84
C GLN A 63 -6.15 -25.15 6.86
N ASN A 64 -6.92 -25.84 6.00
CA ASN A 64 -6.36 -26.76 5.02
C ASN A 64 -5.48 -26.04 3.98
N ILE A 65 -5.89 -24.85 3.53
CA ILE A 65 -5.10 -24.03 2.60
C ILE A 65 -3.78 -23.60 3.24
N ILE A 66 -3.82 -23.07 4.47
CA ILE A 66 -2.63 -22.64 5.22
C ILE A 66 -1.67 -23.81 5.43
N THR A 67 -2.16 -24.96 5.88
CA THR A 67 -1.33 -26.16 6.09
C THR A 67 -0.73 -26.69 4.79
N THR A 68 -1.43 -26.54 3.65
CA THR A 68 -0.90 -26.94 2.34
C THR A 68 0.20 -25.99 1.86
N GLU A 69 0.01 -24.69 2.04
CA GLU A 69 0.93 -23.66 1.54
C GLU A 69 2.21 -23.57 2.38
N PHE A 70 2.07 -23.56 3.71
CA PHE A 70 3.19 -23.31 4.65
C PHE A 70 3.69 -24.56 5.36
N GLY A 71 3.02 -25.70 5.18
CA GLY A 71 3.27 -26.93 5.94
C GLY A 71 2.55 -26.92 7.29
N ASP A 72 2.65 -28.05 8.00
CA ASP A 72 2.04 -28.21 9.33
C ASP A 72 2.89 -27.61 10.46
N GLY A 73 4.16 -27.27 10.19
CA GLY A 73 5.08 -26.62 11.14
C GLY A 73 5.22 -27.32 12.49
N GLY A 74 4.71 -28.56 12.64
CA GLY A 74 4.52 -29.23 13.92
C GLY A 74 3.46 -28.62 14.86
N SER A 75 2.71 -27.59 14.44
CA SER A 75 1.70 -26.91 15.28
C SER A 75 0.28 -27.17 14.80
N VAL A 76 -0.48 -27.87 15.63
CA VAL A 76 -1.93 -28.12 15.47
C VAL A 76 -2.77 -26.99 16.09
N LEU A 77 -2.20 -25.80 16.23
CA LEU A 77 -2.89 -24.72 16.92
C LEU A 77 -4.04 -24.21 16.04
N PRO A 78 -5.24 -23.99 16.62
CA PRO A 78 -6.36 -23.49 15.87
C PRO A 78 -6.05 -22.10 15.30
N ILE A 79 -6.30 -21.93 14.00
CA ILE A 79 -6.23 -20.63 13.35
C ILE A 79 -7.38 -19.73 13.81
N ASN A 80 -7.15 -18.42 13.79
CA ASN A 80 -8.14 -17.39 14.15
C ASN A 80 -8.10 -16.22 13.18
N ILE A 81 -9.25 -15.59 12.96
CA ILE A 81 -9.34 -14.32 12.22
C ILE A 81 -8.93 -13.20 13.17
N VAL A 82 -7.91 -12.44 12.79
CA VAL A 82 -7.38 -11.30 13.53
C VAL A 82 -8.15 -10.02 13.17
N GLU A 83 -8.36 -9.80 11.87
CA GLU A 83 -9.16 -8.68 11.36
C GLU A 83 -9.74 -9.00 9.98
N GLU A 84 -10.81 -8.30 9.61
CA GLU A 84 -11.40 -8.29 8.27
C GLU A 84 -11.42 -6.86 7.75
N VAL A 85 -10.86 -6.62 6.57
CA VAL A 85 -10.71 -5.28 5.98
C VAL A 85 -10.62 -5.34 4.46
N ASP A 86 -11.25 -4.38 3.78
CA ASP A 86 -11.09 -4.22 2.31
C ASP A 86 -9.76 -3.54 2.01
N LEU A 87 -8.80 -4.32 1.49
CA LEU A 87 -7.48 -3.88 1.08
C LEU A 87 -7.33 -3.78 -0.43
N THR A 88 -8.36 -4.14 -1.19
CA THR A 88 -8.29 -4.14 -2.67
C THR A 88 -9.13 -3.03 -3.29
N GLY A 89 -10.02 -2.43 -2.50
CA GLY A 89 -10.95 -1.39 -2.89
C GLY A 89 -12.10 -1.90 -3.76
N ASP A 90 -12.38 -3.20 -3.74
CA ASP A 90 -13.45 -3.82 -4.52
C ASP A 90 -14.74 -4.03 -3.71
N GLY A 91 -14.75 -3.63 -2.44
CA GLY A 91 -15.88 -3.78 -1.52
C GLY A 91 -15.98 -5.15 -0.86
N CYS A 92 -15.09 -6.10 -1.20
CA CYS A 92 -14.89 -7.33 -0.43
C CYS A 92 -13.86 -7.10 0.68
N THR A 93 -14.04 -7.73 1.83
CA THR A 93 -12.99 -7.78 2.86
C THR A 93 -12.05 -8.95 2.63
N GLU A 94 -10.76 -8.68 2.75
CA GLU A 94 -9.74 -9.67 3.07
C GLU A 94 -9.74 -9.98 4.57
N ALA A 95 -9.27 -11.18 4.94
CA ALA A 95 -9.12 -11.57 6.33
C ALA A 95 -7.65 -11.80 6.69
N VAL A 96 -7.17 -11.19 7.77
CA VAL A 96 -5.88 -11.54 8.37
C VAL A 96 -6.10 -12.71 9.31
N VAL A 97 -5.36 -13.79 9.14
CA VAL A 97 -5.57 -15.06 9.84
C VAL A 97 -4.26 -15.55 10.43
N THR A 98 -4.28 -16.03 11.67
CA THR A 98 -3.11 -16.70 12.26
C THR A 98 -2.82 -17.99 11.50
N THR A 99 -1.54 -18.34 11.27
CA THR A 99 -1.19 -19.59 10.56
C THR A 99 -1.13 -20.81 11.48
N GLY A 100 -1.21 -20.60 12.80
CA GLY A 100 -0.96 -21.63 13.81
C GLY A 100 0.53 -21.91 14.06
N GLY A 101 1.41 -21.41 13.19
CA GLY A 101 2.86 -21.34 13.41
C GLY A 101 3.21 -20.17 14.34
N SER A 102 4.07 -20.42 15.34
CA SER A 102 4.59 -19.34 16.18
C SER A 102 5.89 -19.72 16.88
N GLY A 103 6.72 -18.72 17.12
CA GLY A 103 7.75 -18.77 18.16
C GLY A 103 7.18 -18.27 19.50
N ALA A 104 7.95 -18.37 20.59
CA ALA A 104 7.46 -18.02 21.94
C ALA A 104 6.89 -16.59 22.10
N TYR A 105 7.21 -15.67 21.19
CA TYR A 105 6.84 -14.24 21.28
C TYR A 105 6.34 -13.64 19.96
N VAL A 106 6.25 -14.43 18.89
CA VAL A 106 5.88 -13.98 17.55
C VAL A 106 4.89 -14.96 16.96
N GLU A 107 3.73 -14.44 16.58
CA GLU A 107 2.74 -15.13 15.78
C GLU A 107 2.98 -14.89 14.30
N GLU A 108 2.79 -15.92 13.49
CA GLU A 108 2.77 -15.80 12.05
C GLU A 108 1.32 -15.64 11.57
N LEU A 109 1.12 -14.67 10.69
CA LEU A 109 -0.16 -14.29 10.12
C LEU A 109 -0.08 -14.39 8.59
N THR A 110 -1.21 -14.69 7.96
CA THR A 110 -1.38 -14.61 6.51
C THR A 110 -2.60 -13.76 6.16
N LEU A 111 -2.69 -13.35 4.91
CA LEU A 111 -3.81 -12.58 4.38
C LEU A 111 -4.60 -13.45 3.42
N MET A 112 -5.87 -13.68 3.73
CA MET A 112 -6.81 -14.41 2.90
C MET A 112 -7.61 -13.42 2.05
N ARG A 113 -7.83 -13.78 0.79
CA ARG A 113 -8.70 -13.06 -0.15
C ARG A 113 -9.70 -14.01 -0.80
N GLU A 114 -10.78 -13.47 -1.34
CA GLU A 114 -11.75 -14.24 -2.11
C GLU A 114 -11.34 -14.33 -3.59
N ASP A 115 -11.53 -15.50 -4.19
CA ASP A 115 -11.52 -15.71 -5.64
C ASP A 115 -12.68 -16.63 -6.05
N GLY A 116 -13.74 -16.03 -6.58
CA GLY A 116 -14.94 -16.74 -7.03
C GLY A 116 -15.59 -17.61 -5.93
N ASN A 117 -15.86 -17.04 -4.76
CA ASN A 117 -16.34 -17.72 -3.54
C ASN A 117 -15.36 -18.70 -2.88
N ASN A 118 -14.11 -18.78 -3.33
CA ASN A 118 -13.10 -19.60 -2.68
C ASN A 118 -12.12 -18.72 -1.89
N PRO A 119 -11.85 -19.03 -0.61
CA PRO A 119 -10.75 -18.41 0.09
C PRO A 119 -9.43 -18.86 -0.54
N ILE A 120 -8.53 -17.92 -0.79
CA ILE A 120 -7.16 -18.16 -1.24
C ILE A 120 -6.19 -17.28 -0.45
N ILE A 121 -4.93 -17.71 -0.33
CA ILE A 121 -3.88 -16.86 0.26
C ILE A 121 -3.52 -15.76 -0.74
N ALA A 122 -3.54 -14.52 -0.27
CA ALA A 122 -3.06 -13.38 -1.05
C ALA A 122 -1.56 -13.56 -1.36
N LYS A 123 -1.16 -13.13 -2.55
CA LYS A 123 0.24 -13.12 -2.97
C LYS A 123 0.79 -11.70 -2.88
N LEU A 124 2.08 -11.60 -2.59
CA LEU A 124 2.82 -10.34 -2.66
C LEU A 124 4.00 -10.45 -3.63
N LYS A 125 4.40 -9.32 -4.21
CA LYS A 125 5.66 -9.16 -4.94
C LYS A 125 6.61 -8.30 -4.11
N ASN A 126 7.71 -8.88 -3.66
CA ASN A 126 8.68 -8.19 -2.81
C ASN A 126 9.54 -7.19 -3.60
N ASN A 127 10.39 -6.44 -2.90
CA ASN A 127 11.28 -5.44 -3.49
C ASN A 127 12.32 -6.02 -4.49
N ASN A 128 12.58 -7.32 -4.43
CA ASN A 128 13.43 -8.04 -5.38
C ASN A 128 12.64 -8.59 -6.58
N GLY A 129 11.32 -8.35 -6.63
CA GLY A 129 10.43 -8.81 -7.68
C GLY A 129 9.99 -10.27 -7.58
N GLN A 130 10.34 -10.97 -6.50
CA GLN A 130 9.88 -12.33 -6.24
C GLN A 130 8.43 -12.30 -5.77
N VAL A 131 7.65 -13.30 -6.16
CA VAL A 131 6.23 -13.43 -5.80
C VAL A 131 6.06 -14.58 -4.83
N ASP A 132 5.55 -14.29 -3.64
CA ASP A 132 5.38 -15.24 -2.55
C ASP A 132 3.98 -15.10 -1.94
N SER A 133 3.57 -16.07 -1.12
CA SER A 133 2.40 -15.93 -0.26
C SER A 133 2.65 -14.88 0.82
N VAL A 134 1.61 -14.12 1.16
CA VAL A 134 1.67 -13.18 2.28
C VAL A 134 1.89 -13.96 3.57
N LEU A 135 3.03 -13.73 4.23
CA LEU A 135 3.36 -14.25 5.55
C LEU A 135 3.97 -13.09 6.35
N ILE A 136 3.36 -12.76 7.49
CA ILE A 136 3.70 -11.58 8.28
C ILE A 136 3.89 -11.99 9.74
N GLY A 137 4.93 -11.47 10.40
CA GLY A 137 5.14 -11.65 11.83
C GLY A 137 4.46 -10.55 12.65
N ALA A 138 3.82 -10.94 13.75
CA ALA A 138 3.30 -10.01 14.76
C ALA A 138 3.73 -10.46 16.14
N GLY A 139 4.39 -9.57 16.88
CA GLY A 139 4.88 -9.90 18.21
C GLY A 139 5.95 -8.96 18.72
N ALA A 140 6.25 -9.06 20.00
CA ALA A 140 7.26 -8.23 20.63
C ALA A 140 7.95 -8.95 21.78
N SER A 141 9.19 -8.55 22.00
CA SER A 141 10.03 -8.82 23.16
C SER A 141 10.59 -7.50 23.67
N VAL A 142 11.41 -7.54 24.73
CA VAL A 142 12.06 -6.32 25.27
C VAL A 142 12.90 -5.59 24.22
N ARG A 143 13.53 -6.33 23.29
CA ARG A 143 14.50 -5.79 22.33
C ARG A 143 14.09 -5.91 20.87
N ASN A 144 13.09 -6.71 20.54
CA ASN A 144 12.68 -6.93 19.15
C ASN A 144 11.17 -6.78 19.05
N GLN A 145 10.70 -6.08 18.03
CA GLN A 145 9.28 -6.00 17.69
C GLN A 145 9.13 -6.25 16.20
N VAL A 146 8.13 -7.06 15.86
CA VAL A 146 7.64 -7.27 14.50
C VAL A 146 6.15 -6.99 14.48
N GLY A 147 5.65 -6.44 13.38
CA GLY A 147 4.23 -6.14 13.30
C GLY A 147 3.82 -5.71 11.92
N TYR A 148 2.55 -5.35 11.83
CA TYR A 148 1.94 -4.93 10.59
C TYR A 148 0.83 -3.92 10.85
N LYS A 149 0.38 -3.28 9.78
CA LYS A 149 -0.80 -2.43 9.81
C LYS A 149 -1.45 -2.38 8.44
N THR A 150 -2.78 -2.47 8.45
CA THR A 150 -3.63 -2.34 7.27
C THR A 150 -3.84 -0.87 6.92
N LEU A 151 -3.92 -0.61 5.62
CA LEU A 151 -4.00 0.72 5.01
C LEU A 151 -5.09 0.72 3.92
N PRO A 152 -6.37 0.58 4.30
CA PRO A 152 -7.46 0.43 3.33
C PRO A 152 -7.59 1.64 2.40
N GLN A 153 -7.28 2.86 2.86
CA GLN A 153 -7.31 4.05 1.99
C GLN A 153 -6.20 4.07 0.92
N GLN A 154 -5.19 3.22 1.08
CA GLN A 154 -4.11 3.03 0.11
C GLN A 154 -4.25 1.68 -0.62
N ASN A 155 -5.34 0.94 -0.39
CA ASN A 155 -5.54 -0.43 -0.86
C ASN A 155 -4.30 -1.29 -0.59
N GLY A 156 -3.84 -1.32 0.66
CA GLY A 156 -2.56 -1.92 0.98
C GLY A 156 -2.31 -2.15 2.45
N PHE A 157 -1.08 -2.51 2.78
CA PHE A 157 -0.63 -2.71 4.16
C PHE A 157 0.88 -2.53 4.23
N TYR A 158 1.42 -2.48 5.45
CA TYR A 158 2.87 -2.61 5.66
C TYR A 158 3.17 -3.58 6.79
N SER A 159 4.35 -4.17 6.75
CA SER A 159 4.97 -4.91 7.84
C SER A 159 6.26 -4.22 8.26
N PHE A 160 6.66 -4.42 9.51
CA PHE A 160 7.87 -3.82 10.04
C PHE A 160 8.58 -4.73 11.02
N GLN A 161 9.88 -4.51 11.16
CA GLN A 161 10.69 -5.04 12.23
C GLN A 161 11.51 -3.91 12.85
N LYS A 162 11.60 -3.87 14.17
CA LYS A 162 12.50 -2.98 14.89
C LYS A 162 13.26 -3.72 15.97
N ASN A 163 14.52 -3.34 16.12
CA ASN A 163 15.43 -3.86 17.13
C ASN A 163 15.92 -2.69 17.99
N ILE A 164 15.82 -2.85 19.30
CA ILE A 164 16.21 -1.88 20.31
C ILE A 164 17.42 -2.44 21.05
N ASP A 165 18.45 -1.61 21.20
CA ASP A 165 19.65 -1.93 21.98
C ASP A 165 19.84 -0.92 23.11
N GLU A 166 20.81 -1.18 23.98
CA GLU A 166 21.15 -0.32 25.10
C GLU A 166 22.59 0.19 24.96
N GLN A 167 22.76 1.50 24.86
CA GLN A 167 24.06 2.15 24.81
C GLN A 167 24.20 3.13 25.96
N GLY A 168 25.13 2.83 26.90
CA GLY A 168 25.38 3.71 28.05
C GLY A 168 24.18 3.87 29.00
N GLY A 169 23.34 2.84 29.14
CA GLY A 169 22.14 2.88 29.97
C GLY A 169 20.91 3.53 29.31
N GLN A 170 21.02 3.90 28.02
CA GLN A 170 19.91 4.45 27.25
C GLN A 170 19.48 3.48 26.16
N MET A 171 18.16 3.31 26.02
CA MET A 171 17.58 2.53 24.92
C MET A 171 17.74 3.32 23.62
N ILE A 172 18.19 2.64 22.57
CA ILE A 172 18.39 3.20 21.23
C ILE A 172 17.79 2.29 20.17
N LEU A 173 17.30 2.88 19.08
CA LEU A 173 16.84 2.11 17.92
C LEU A 173 18.06 1.61 17.15
N ALA A 174 18.38 0.33 17.29
CA ALA A 174 19.54 -0.30 16.66
C ALA A 174 19.27 -0.70 15.20
N GLY A 175 18.01 -0.99 14.87
CA GLY A 175 17.61 -1.29 13.50
C GLY A 175 16.11 -1.14 13.32
N CYS A 176 15.71 -0.74 12.13
CA CYS A 176 14.31 -0.72 11.73
C CYS A 176 14.20 -0.97 10.23
N SER A 177 13.26 -1.81 9.83
CA SER A 177 12.89 -2.06 8.44
C SER A 177 11.38 -2.01 8.30
N VAL A 178 10.92 -1.57 7.13
CA VAL A 178 9.52 -1.53 6.75
C VAL A 178 9.39 -1.98 5.30
N ASP A 179 8.48 -2.93 5.06
CA ASP A 179 8.02 -3.27 3.73
C ASP A 179 6.56 -2.87 3.60
N ALA A 180 6.20 -2.20 2.51
CA ALA A 180 4.84 -1.74 2.28
C ALA A 180 4.37 -2.19 0.90
N TYR A 181 3.10 -2.56 0.82
CA TYR A 181 2.53 -3.19 -0.36
C TYR A 181 1.19 -2.56 -0.72
N VAL A 182 0.94 -2.41 -2.01
CA VAL A 182 -0.31 -1.86 -2.57
C VAL A 182 -0.89 -2.87 -3.55
N TRP A 183 -2.20 -3.05 -3.49
CA TRP A 183 -2.94 -3.91 -4.40
C TRP A 183 -2.79 -3.46 -5.85
N ASN A 184 -2.38 -4.39 -6.72
CA ASN A 184 -2.39 -4.19 -8.16
C ASN A 184 -3.56 -4.95 -8.78
N ASN A 185 -4.59 -4.21 -9.22
CA ASN A 185 -5.80 -4.79 -9.78
C ASN A 185 -5.57 -5.56 -11.09
N SER A 186 -4.48 -5.28 -11.83
CA SER A 186 -4.15 -5.97 -13.07
C SER A 186 -3.51 -7.33 -12.83
N THR A 187 -2.59 -7.41 -11.86
CA THR A 187 -1.85 -8.64 -11.53
C THR A 187 -2.50 -9.46 -10.43
N LYS A 188 -3.48 -8.88 -9.72
CA LYS A 188 -4.19 -9.48 -8.59
C LYS A 188 -3.26 -9.92 -7.46
N ILE A 189 -2.20 -9.14 -7.22
CA ILE A 189 -1.25 -9.33 -6.11
C ILE A 189 -0.92 -8.00 -5.44
N PHE A 190 -0.43 -8.06 -4.22
CA PHE A 190 0.10 -6.90 -3.50
C PHE A 190 1.54 -6.62 -3.92
N GLU A 191 1.83 -5.45 -4.48
CA GLU A 191 3.16 -5.13 -4.99
C GLU A 191 3.89 -4.17 -4.06
N TYR A 192 5.18 -4.43 -3.83
CA TYR A 192 6.04 -3.56 -3.04
C TYR A 192 5.98 -2.10 -3.55
N ASN A 193 5.84 -1.17 -2.61
CA ASN A 193 5.68 0.25 -2.91
C ASN A 193 6.67 1.10 -2.11
N SER A 194 7.74 1.55 -2.76
CA SER A 194 8.80 2.34 -2.13
C SER A 194 8.34 3.71 -1.63
N ASN A 195 7.37 4.34 -2.32
CA ASN A 195 6.81 5.63 -1.89
C ASN A 195 6.02 5.47 -0.59
N LEU A 196 5.25 4.39 -0.47
CA LEU A 196 4.53 4.07 0.75
C LEU A 196 5.51 3.79 1.89
N VAL A 197 6.56 2.99 1.66
CA VAL A 197 7.65 2.77 2.64
C VAL A 197 8.22 4.10 3.14
N GLN A 198 8.57 5.04 2.26
CA GLN A 198 9.11 6.35 2.64
C GLN A 198 8.13 7.15 3.51
N SER A 199 6.82 7.01 3.29
CA SER A 199 5.80 7.71 4.06
C SER A 199 5.56 7.10 5.45
N VAL A 200 5.65 5.77 5.60
CA VAL A 200 5.37 5.08 6.86
C VAL A 200 6.59 4.94 7.75
N MET A 201 7.80 4.89 7.18
CA MET A 201 9.04 4.67 7.92
C MET A 201 9.25 5.68 9.06
N PRO A 202 9.03 7.01 8.89
CA PRO A 202 9.16 7.97 9.99
C PRO A 202 8.14 7.79 11.13
N LEU A 203 7.02 7.11 10.86
CA LEU A 203 5.97 6.85 11.86
C LEU A 203 6.27 5.60 12.69
N VAL A 204 6.96 4.63 12.09
CA VAL A 204 7.19 3.29 12.67
C VAL A 204 8.58 3.18 13.29
N CYS A 205 9.59 3.75 12.63
CA CYS A 205 11.00 3.68 13.04
C CYS A 205 11.34 4.78 14.05
N VAL A 206 10.59 4.79 15.15
CA VAL A 206 10.84 5.62 16.33
C VAL A 206 11.11 4.72 17.53
N LEU A 207 11.84 5.24 18.52
CA LEU A 207 12.12 4.54 19.77
C LEU A 207 10.84 4.32 20.58
#